data_AF-A0A3D5K289-F1
#
_entry.id   AF-A0A3D5K289-F1
#
_cell.length_a   1.000
_cell.length_b   1.000
_cell.length_c   1.000
_cell.angle_alpha   90.00
_cell.angle_beta   90.00
_cell.angle_gamma   90.00
#
_symmetry.space_group_name_H-M   'P 1'
#
loop_
_entity.id
_entity.type
_entity.pdbx_description
1 polymer ?
#
loop_
_entity_poly.entity_id
_entity_poly.type
_entity_poly.pdbx_seq_one_letter_code
_entity_poly.pdbx_strand_id
1 'polypeptide(L)'
;MKRFSFLASLLLAACVVLSPRAAGPDDQFIQAYIQITQADNLAKSAQNSSAAEKYQDALNTLKALKSGNPGWKTGVIDFRIDYVTKKLKALNISTPDTPIAPKP
;
A
#
# COMPACT_ATOMS: atom_id res chain seq x y z
N MET A 1 -3.16 -2.72 -50.19
CA MET A 1 -4.17 -2.16 -49.26
C MET A 1 -4.73 -3.20 -48.27
N LYS A 2 -5.10 -4.43 -48.68
CA LYS A 2 -5.59 -5.49 -47.75
C LYS A 2 -4.61 -5.94 -46.66
N ARG A 3 -3.30 -6.00 -46.95
CA ARG A 3 -2.27 -6.42 -45.96
C ARG A 3 -2.05 -5.40 -44.84
N PHE A 4 -2.17 -4.11 -45.15
CA PHE A 4 -2.09 -3.03 -44.16
C PHE A 4 -3.31 -3.00 -43.23
N SER A 5 -4.51 -3.34 -43.73
CA SER A 5 -5.69 -3.50 -42.89
C SER A 5 -5.59 -4.69 -41.92
N PHE A 6 -4.97 -5.80 -42.32
CA PHE A 6 -4.74 -6.94 -41.41
C PHE A 6 -3.76 -6.60 -40.28
N LEU A 7 -2.67 -5.89 -40.59
CA LEU A 7 -1.69 -5.42 -39.60
C LEU A 7 -2.29 -4.38 -38.64
N ALA A 8 -3.11 -3.46 -39.16
CA ALA A 8 -3.82 -2.48 -38.33
C ALA A 8 -4.85 -3.14 -37.39
N SER A 9 -5.60 -4.14 -37.88
CA SER A 9 -6.55 -4.88 -37.05
C SER A 9 -5.89 -5.76 -35.99
N LEU A 10 -4.70 -6.33 -36.27
CA LEU A 10 -3.95 -7.13 -35.31
C LEU A 10 -3.34 -6.27 -34.19
N LEU A 11 -2.84 -5.07 -34.53
CA LEU A 11 -2.36 -4.08 -33.56
C LEU A 11 -3.49 -3.57 -32.65
N LEU A 12 -4.69 -3.36 -33.20
CA LEU A 12 -5.83 -2.88 -32.41
C LEU A 12 -6.38 -3.96 -31.46
N ALA A 13 -6.33 -5.23 -31.85
CA ALA A 13 -6.72 -6.36 -31.00
C ALA A 13 -5.71 -6.59 -29.84
N ALA A 14 -4.42 -6.32 -30.05
CA ALA A 14 -3.40 -6.46 -29.02
C ALA A 14 -3.51 -5.43 -27.88
N CYS A 15 -4.00 -4.21 -28.18
CA CYS A 15 -4.14 -3.15 -27.17
C CYS A 15 -5.25 -3.43 -26.13
N VAL A 16 -6.28 -4.23 -26.47
CA VAL A 16 -7.40 -4.51 -25.55
C VAL A 16 -7.01 -5.45 -24.41
N VAL A 17 -5.99 -6.30 -24.60
CA VAL A 17 -5.58 -7.33 -23.64
C VAL A 17 -4.79 -6.76 -22.45
N LEU A 18 -4.24 -5.54 -22.58
CA LEU A 18 -3.42 -4.88 -21.56
C LEU A 18 -4.22 -3.90 -20.68
N SER A 19 -5.53 -4.09 -20.55
CA SER A 19 -6.30 -3.31 -19.57
C SER A 19 -5.85 -3.70 -18.17
N PRO A 20 -5.20 -2.81 -17.38
CA PRO A 20 -4.93 -3.11 -15.98
C PRO A 20 -6.28 -3.35 -15.32
N ARG A 21 -6.52 -4.58 -14.86
CA ARG A 21 -7.72 -4.88 -14.06
C ARG A 21 -7.61 -3.97 -12.84
N ALA A 22 -8.55 -3.04 -12.70
CA ALA A 22 -8.64 -2.24 -11.48
C ALA A 22 -8.74 -3.22 -10.31
N ALA A 23 -7.80 -3.14 -9.38
CA ALA A 23 -7.77 -3.99 -8.20
C ALA A 23 -9.12 -3.88 -7.47
N GLY A 24 -9.74 -5.01 -7.17
CA GLY A 24 -10.97 -5.02 -6.38
C GLY A 24 -10.71 -4.55 -4.95
N PRO A 25 -11.76 -4.23 -4.17
CA PRO A 25 -11.59 -3.81 -2.78
C PRO A 25 -10.85 -4.85 -1.92
N ASP A 26 -11.04 -6.15 -2.20
CA ASP A 26 -10.29 -7.23 -1.55
C ASP A 26 -8.78 -7.16 -1.88
N ASP A 27 -8.41 -6.95 -3.14
CA ASP A 27 -7.00 -6.81 -3.56
C ASP A 27 -6.33 -5.58 -2.95
N GLN A 28 -7.06 -4.46 -2.91
CA GLN A 28 -6.60 -3.22 -2.27
C GLN A 28 -6.37 -3.42 -0.77
N PHE A 29 -7.23 -4.20 -0.10
CA PHE A 29 -7.05 -4.53 1.30
C PHE A 29 -5.84 -5.45 1.54
N ILE A 30 -5.65 -6.46 0.69
CA ILE A 30 -4.47 -7.35 0.75
C ILE A 30 -3.19 -6.53 0.57
N GLN A 31 -3.17 -5.60 -0.39
CA GLN A 31 -2.05 -4.69 -0.60
C GLN A 31 -1.73 -3.86 0.65
N ALA A 32 -2.76 -3.26 1.28
CA ALA A 32 -2.58 -2.54 2.54
C ALA A 32 -2.01 -3.43 3.63
N TYR A 33 -2.50 -4.68 3.76
CA TYR A 33 -2.01 -5.62 4.75
C TYR A 33 -0.53 -5.99 4.56
N ILE A 34 -0.10 -6.18 3.31
CA ILE A 34 1.31 -6.43 2.96
C ILE A 34 2.17 -5.22 3.35
N GLN A 35 1.73 -4.00 3.02
CA GLN A 35 2.44 -2.76 3.38
C GLN A 35 2.59 -2.61 4.90
N ILE A 36 1.52 -2.90 5.66
CA ILE A 36 1.55 -2.90 7.14
C ILE A 36 2.57 -3.91 7.67
N THR A 37 2.55 -5.13 7.14
CA THR A 37 3.46 -6.20 7.59
C THR A 37 4.92 -5.83 7.33
N GLN A 38 5.20 -5.23 6.17
CA GLN A 38 6.54 -4.72 5.85
C GLN A 38 6.96 -3.61 6.83
N ALA A 39 6.08 -2.65 7.11
CA ALA A 39 6.34 -1.59 8.07
C ALA A 39 6.59 -2.11 9.48
N ASP A 40 5.80 -3.08 9.94
CA ASP A 40 5.98 -3.75 11.23
C ASP A 40 7.35 -4.44 11.33
N ASN A 41 7.81 -5.09 10.26
CA ASN A 41 9.12 -5.74 10.21
C ASN A 41 10.28 -4.73 10.20
N LEU A 42 10.12 -3.60 9.50
CA LEU A 42 11.09 -2.50 9.49
C LEU A 42 11.20 -1.87 10.89
N ALA A 43 10.06 -1.61 11.54
CA ALA A 43 10.02 -1.06 12.89
C ALA A 43 10.69 -2.00 13.91
N LYS A 44 10.43 -3.32 13.81
CA LYS A 44 11.11 -4.34 14.64
C LYS A 44 12.63 -4.35 14.45
N SER A 45 13.09 -4.01 13.24
CA SER A 45 14.51 -3.91 12.89
C SER A 45 15.11 -2.52 13.16
N ALA A 46 14.43 -1.67 13.94
CA ALA A 46 14.82 -0.28 14.24
C ALA A 46 14.99 0.64 13.01
N GLN A 47 14.45 0.25 11.85
CA GLN A 47 14.47 1.08 10.63
C GLN A 47 13.29 2.04 10.62
N ASN A 48 13.26 2.97 11.57
CA ASN A 48 12.09 3.81 11.86
C ASN A 48 11.63 4.67 10.68
N SER A 49 12.55 5.27 9.93
CA SER A 49 12.21 6.10 8.76
C SER A 49 11.54 5.26 7.65
N SER A 50 12.12 4.11 7.31
CA SER A 50 11.55 3.19 6.32
C SER A 50 10.22 2.61 6.78
N ALA A 51 10.08 2.32 8.08
CA ALA A 51 8.83 1.88 8.67
C ALA A 51 7.74 2.96 8.57
N ALA A 52 8.08 4.21 8.87
CA ALA A 52 7.16 5.34 8.77
C ALA A 52 6.68 5.54 7.31
N GLU A 53 7.57 5.46 6.33
CA GLU A 53 7.20 5.52 4.92
C GLU A 53 6.22 4.40 4.53
N LYS A 54 6.50 3.15 4.92
CA LYS A 54 5.62 2.01 4.60
C LYS A 54 4.28 2.06 5.33
N TYR A 55 4.24 2.56 6.57
CA TYR A 55 2.97 2.83 7.25
C TYR A 55 2.18 3.94 6.56
N GLN A 56 2.84 4.98 6.04
CA GLN A 56 2.17 6.04 5.30
C GLN A 56 1.56 5.51 3.98
N ASP A 57 2.28 4.65 3.26
CA ASP A 57 1.76 3.94 2.09
C ASP A 57 0.48 3.15 2.43
N ALA A 58 0.54 2.35 3.50
CA ALA A 58 -0.61 1.57 3.96
C ALA A 58 -1.81 2.46 4.32
N LEU A 59 -1.56 3.57 5.03
CA LEU A 59 -2.60 4.52 5.42
C LEU A 59 -3.29 5.14 4.20
N ASN A 60 -2.51 5.48 3.18
CA ASN A 60 -3.03 6.02 1.92
C ASN A 60 -3.91 4.99 1.20
N THR A 61 -3.44 3.73 1.09
CA THR A 61 -4.21 2.63 0.49
C THR A 61 -5.54 2.40 1.23
N LEU A 62 -5.52 2.36 2.56
CA LEU A 62 -6.73 2.15 3.38
C LEU A 62 -7.75 3.30 3.24
N LYS A 63 -7.28 4.55 3.22
CA LYS A 63 -8.14 5.72 3.03
C LYS A 63 -8.76 5.76 1.62
N ALA A 64 -7.97 5.41 0.60
CA ALA A 64 -8.46 5.28 -0.77
C ALA A 64 -9.51 4.16 -0.87
N LEU A 65 -9.25 3.00 -0.26
CA LEU A 65 -10.19 1.88 -0.21
C LEU A 65 -11.51 2.27 0.46
N LYS A 66 -11.46 2.96 1.63
CA LYS A 66 -12.66 3.41 2.35
C LYS A 66 -13.51 4.38 1.54
N SER A 67 -12.86 5.34 0.87
CA SER A 67 -13.55 6.37 0.08
C SER A 67 -14.09 5.84 -1.25
N GLY A 68 -13.34 4.97 -1.93
CA GLY A 68 -13.75 4.36 -3.19
C GLY A 68 -14.80 3.25 -3.04
N ASN A 69 -14.92 2.64 -1.86
CA ASN A 69 -15.84 1.53 -1.61
C ASN A 69 -16.66 1.72 -0.32
N PRO A 70 -17.61 2.69 -0.28
CA PRO A 70 -18.43 2.92 0.90
C PRO A 70 -19.18 1.67 1.35
N GLY A 71 -19.17 1.40 2.67
CA GLY A 71 -19.88 0.26 3.26
C GLY A 71 -19.12 -1.08 3.18
N TRP A 72 -18.03 -1.19 2.42
CA TRP A 72 -17.24 -2.40 2.36
C TRP A 72 -16.37 -2.56 3.61
N LYS A 73 -16.64 -3.60 4.41
CA LYS A 73 -15.88 -4.02 5.61
C LYS A 73 -15.38 -2.85 6.49
N THR A 74 -16.22 -1.84 6.69
CA THR A 74 -15.85 -0.55 7.32
C THR A 74 -15.16 -0.72 8.66
N GLY A 75 -15.68 -1.59 9.54
CA GLY A 75 -15.07 -1.86 10.84
C GLY A 75 -13.64 -2.42 10.75
N VAL A 76 -13.34 -3.25 9.75
CA VAL A 76 -12.00 -3.81 9.54
C VAL A 76 -11.05 -2.74 9.03
N ILE A 77 -11.49 -1.91 8.09
CA ILE A 77 -10.67 -0.81 7.56
C ILE A 77 -10.38 0.21 8.67
N ASP A 78 -11.39 0.60 9.44
CA ASP A 78 -11.26 1.60 10.50
C ASP A 78 -10.30 1.13 11.59
N PHE A 79 -10.40 -0.15 11.97
CA PHE A 79 -9.43 -0.76 12.86
C PHE A 79 -8.00 -0.67 12.30
N ARG A 80 -7.79 -0.98 11.01
CA ARG A 80 -6.45 -0.94 10.41
C ARG A 80 -5.92 0.48 10.27
N ILE A 81 -6.77 1.46 9.96
CA ILE A 81 -6.41 2.88 9.94
C ILE A 81 -5.96 3.34 11.33
N ASP A 82 -6.71 2.99 12.38
CA ASP A 82 -6.36 3.33 13.76
C ASP A 82 -5.03 2.69 14.18
N TYR A 83 -4.83 1.40 13.88
CA TYR A 83 -3.57 0.69 14.12
C TYR A 83 -2.38 1.40 13.48
N VAL A 84 -2.45 1.68 12.18
CA VAL A 84 -1.37 2.33 11.43
C VAL A 84 -1.10 3.75 11.95
N THR A 85 -2.16 4.49 12.29
CA THR A 85 -2.03 5.84 12.86
C THR A 85 -1.31 5.82 14.21
N LYS A 86 -1.64 4.86 15.08
CA LYS A 86 -0.94 4.67 16.37
C LYS A 86 0.52 4.30 16.18
N LYS A 87 0.83 3.44 15.20
CA LYS A 87 2.22 3.06 14.87
C LYS A 87 3.04 4.26 14.39
N LEU A 88 2.51 5.05 13.45
CA LEU A 88 3.15 6.28 13.00
C LEU A 88 3.42 7.24 14.16
N LYS A 89 2.42 7.48 15.01
CA LYS A 89 2.59 8.32 16.20
C LYS A 89 3.69 7.81 17.14
N ALA A 90 3.77 6.49 17.35
CA ALA A 90 4.80 5.89 18.18
C ALA A 90 6.21 6.09 17.59
N LEU A 91 6.38 5.95 16.27
CA LEU A 91 7.67 6.18 15.60
C LEU A 91 8.11 7.65 15.71
N ASN A 92 7.19 8.60 15.59
CA ASN A 92 7.48 10.03 15.77
C ASN A 92 7.94 10.37 17.19
N ILE A 93 7.41 9.68 18.21
CA ILE A 93 7.84 9.85 19.61
C ILE A 93 9.23 9.23 19.85
N SER A 94 9.56 8.16 19.13
CA SER A 94 10.88 7.49 19.19
C SER A 94 11.98 8.18 18.38
N THR A 95 11.68 9.29 17.69
CA THR A 95 12.67 10.08 16.95
C THR A 95 13.16 11.26 17.78
N PRO A 96 14.01 11.01 18.79
CA PRO A 96 15.24 11.76 18.93
C PRO A 96 16.40 10.80 18.65
N ASP A 97 17.25 11.14 17.67
CA ASP A 97 18.51 10.44 17.40
C ASP A 97 19.26 10.14 18.70
N THR A 98 19.30 8.90 19.12
CA THR A 98 20.29 8.43 20.08
C THR A 98 20.69 7.02 19.66
N PRO A 99 21.90 6.85 19.09
CA PRO A 99 22.50 5.55 18.91
C PRO A 99 22.58 4.86 20.27
N ILE A 100 21.89 3.74 20.43
CA ILE A 100 22.09 2.87 21.60
C ILE A 100 23.46 2.20 21.40
N ALA A 101 24.51 2.91 21.84
CA ALA A 101 25.82 2.30 22.04
C ALA A 101 25.68 1.24 23.15
N PRO A 102 26.19 0.01 22.95
CA PRO A 102 26.15 -1.02 23.98
C PRO A 102 27.04 -0.60 25.14
N LYS A 103 26.51 -0.68 26.36
CA LYS A 103 27.24 -0.37 27.60
C LYS A 103 28.30 -1.46 27.87
N PRO A 104 29.52 -1.11 28.30
CA PRO A 104 30.60 -2.07 28.62
C PRO A 104 30.27 -2.96 29.82
#